data_AF-A0AAD8AIG9-F1
#
_entry.id   AF-A0AAD8AIG9-F1
#
_cell.length_a   1.000
_cell.length_b   1.000
_cell.length_c   1.000
_cell.angle_alpha   90.00
_cell.angle_beta   90.00
_cell.angle_gamma   90.00
#
_symmetry.space_group_name_H-M   'P 1'
#
loop_
_entity.id
_entity.type
_entity.pdbx_description
1 polymer ?
#
loop_
_entity_poly.entity_id
_entity_poly.type
_entity_poly.pdbx_seq_one_letter_code
_entity_poly.pdbx_strand_id
1 'polypeptide(L)' 'MGPRTSEAEMSMVHPNIPDFNLLWTGIHPKPHLLKAMTPYQRVNHFPRSYELTRKDRLYKNIEKNATCKRC' A
#
# COMPACT_ATOMS: atom_id res chain seq x y z
N MET A 1 34.82 -15.71 -7.85
CA MET A 1 34.12 -14.48 -8.29
C MET A 1 32.71 -14.53 -7.72
N GLY A 2 32.46 -13.84 -6.62
CA GLY A 2 31.11 -13.77 -6.05
C GLY A 2 30.22 -12.90 -6.95
N PRO A 3 28.93 -13.22 -7.11
CA PRO A 3 28.03 -12.34 -7.83
C PRO A 3 27.98 -11.03 -7.06
N ARG A 4 28.39 -9.93 -7.72
CA ARG A 4 28.06 -8.58 -7.26
C ARG A 4 26.55 -8.58 -7.04
N THR A 5 26.11 -8.26 -5.83
CA THR A 5 24.72 -7.94 -5.55
C THR A 5 24.26 -7.02 -6.67
N SER A 6 23.31 -7.48 -7.47
CA SER A 6 22.71 -6.68 -8.54
C SER A 6 22.28 -5.36 -7.91
N GLU A 7 23.01 -4.29 -8.20
CA GLU A 7 22.55 -2.95 -7.86
C GLU A 7 21.16 -2.86 -8.48
N ALA A 8 20.15 -2.66 -7.66
CA ALA A 8 18.80 -2.48 -8.14
C ALA A 8 18.79 -1.18 -8.93
N GLU A 9 19.03 -1.26 -10.25
CA GLU A 9 18.85 -0.13 -11.15
C GLU A 9 17.36 0.20 -11.16
N MET A 10 16.99 1.18 -10.33
CA MET A 10 15.62 1.66 -10.21
C MET A 10 15.41 2.77 -11.25
N SER A 11 14.88 2.39 -12.41
CA SER A 11 14.47 3.34 -13.44
C SER A 11 13.02 3.80 -13.19
N MET A 12 12.77 5.09 -13.42
CA MET A 12 11.41 5.60 -13.41
C MET A 12 10.67 5.09 -14.64
N VAL A 13 9.56 4.42 -14.44
CA VAL A 13 8.64 4.02 -15.51
C VAL A 13 7.55 5.08 -15.67
N HIS A 14 7.06 5.27 -16.90
CA HIS A 14 5.94 6.17 -17.15
C HIS A 14 4.70 5.69 -16.35
N PRO A 15 3.93 6.58 -15.72
CA PRO A 15 2.85 6.22 -14.78
C PRO A 15 1.73 5.35 -15.37
N ASN A 16 1.65 5.24 -16.70
CA ASN A 16 0.67 4.40 -17.40
C ASN A 16 1.22 3.02 -17.82
N ILE A 17 2.46 2.68 -17.44
CA ILE A 17 3.05 1.37 -17.72
C ILE A 17 2.59 0.39 -16.64
N PRO A 18 1.87 -0.69 -16.99
CA PRO A 18 1.36 -1.66 -16.03
C PRO A 18 2.47 -2.58 -15.47
N ASP A 19 3.65 -2.60 -16.10
CA ASP A 19 4.79 -3.41 -15.67
C ASP A 19 5.78 -2.58 -14.84
N PHE A 20 5.76 -2.83 -13.53
CA PHE A 20 6.62 -2.20 -12.54
C PHE A 20 6.88 -3.18 -11.41
N ASN A 21 7.97 -2.98 -10.66
CA ASN A 21 8.25 -3.75 -9.45
C ASN A 21 7.74 -3.03 -8.19
N LEU A 22 7.90 -1.70 -8.15
CA LEU A 22 7.55 -0.87 -7.00
C LEU A 22 6.75 0.36 -7.44
N LEU A 23 5.55 0.51 -6.89
CA LEU A 23 4.74 1.72 -6.97
C LEU A 23 4.89 2.51 -5.67
N TRP A 24 5.53 3.67 -5.74
CA TRP A 24 5.66 4.59 -4.63
C TRP A 24 4.80 5.83 -4.85
N THR A 25 3.82 6.06 -3.98
CA THR A 25 2.88 7.17 -4.12
C THR A 25 2.55 7.82 -2.78
N GLY A 26 2.26 9.13 -2.79
CA GLY A 26 1.80 9.87 -1.60
C GLY A 26 0.28 9.83 -1.41
N ILE A 27 -0.48 9.33 -2.39
CA ILE A 27 -1.94 9.27 -2.36
C ILE A 27 -2.43 7.82 -2.25
N HIS A 28 -3.56 7.63 -1.58
CA HIS A 28 -4.19 6.33 -1.44
C HIS A 28 -4.58 5.76 -2.81
N PRO A 29 -4.01 4.61 -3.23
CA PRO A 29 -4.35 3.99 -4.50
C PRO A 29 -5.80 3.50 -4.49
N LYS A 30 -6.47 3.60 -5.65
CA LYS A 30 -7.83 3.09 -5.82
C LYS A 30 -7.87 1.58 -5.56
N PRO A 31 -8.93 1.03 -4.92
CA PRO A 31 -9.02 -0.41 -4.64
C PRO A 31 -8.88 -1.30 -5.88
N HIS A 32 -9.37 -0.84 -7.04
CA HIS A 32 -9.24 -1.57 -8.30
C HIS A 32 -7.78 -1.77 -8.71
N LEU A 33 -6.92 -0.76 -8.51
CA LEU A 33 -5.49 -0.86 -8.79
C LEU A 33 -4.85 -1.93 -7.91
N LEU A 34 -5.12 -1.89 -6.60
CA LEU A 34 -4.57 -2.87 -5.65
C LEU A 34 -5.00 -4.31 -5.97
N LYS A 35 -6.22 -4.50 -6.48
CA LYS A 35 -6.73 -5.81 -6.89
C LYS A 35 -6.12 -6.31 -8.19
N ALA A 36 -5.72 -5.41 -9.08
CA ALA A 36 -5.14 -5.74 -10.38
C ALA A 36 -3.62 -6.01 -10.31
N MET A 37 -2.97 -5.74 -9.18
CA MET A 37 -1.53 -5.97 -9.03
C MET A 37 -1.17 -7.45 -9.09
N THR A 38 -0.03 -7.74 -9.72
CA THR A 38 0.56 -9.08 -9.75
C THR A 38 1.29 -9.40 -8.43
N PRO A 39 1.55 -10.69 -8.11
CA PRO A 39 2.20 -11.06 -6.85
C PRO A 39 3.62 -10.47 -6.64
N TYR A 40 4.31 -10.13 -7.74
CA TYR A 40 5.66 -9.54 -7.70
C TYR A 40 5.62 -8.02 -7.46
N GLN A 41 4.52 -7.36 -7.80
CA GLN A 41 4.34 -5.93 -7.62
C GLN A 41 4.23 -5.56 -6.13
N ARG A 42 4.89 -4.46 -5.76
CA ARG A 42 4.86 -3.89 -4.42
C ARG A 42 4.34 -2.46 -4.47
N VAL A 43 3.59 -2.08 -3.44
CA VAL A 43 3.08 -0.72 -3.25
C VAL A 43 3.25 -0.32 -1.79
N ASN A 44 3.52 0.96 -1.54
CA ASN A 44 3.72 1.50 -0.18
C ASN A 44 2.43 1.77 0.61
N HIS A 45 1.29 1.19 0.21
CA HIS A 45 -0.02 1.41 0.83
C HIS A 45 -0.76 0.11 1.11
N PHE A 46 -1.18 -0.07 2.36
CA PHE A 46 -2.11 -1.14 2.72
C PHE A 46 -3.57 -0.78 2.36
N PRO A 47 -4.36 -1.74 1.85
CA PRO A 47 -5.80 -1.53 1.65
C PRO A 47 -6.48 -1.07 2.96
N ARG A 48 -7.33 -0.03 2.88
CA ARG A 48 -8.09 0.52 4.01
C ARG A 48 -7.27 1.05 5.19
N SER A 49 -5.98 1.31 5.02
CA SER A 49 -5.15 1.97 6.04
C SER A 49 -5.71 3.32 6.51
N TYR A 50 -6.52 3.99 5.67
CA TYR A 50 -7.24 5.22 6.03
C TYR A 50 -8.22 5.07 7.20
N GLU A 51 -8.63 3.85 7.56
CA GLU A 51 -9.46 3.59 8.75
C GLU A 51 -8.72 3.93 10.05
N LEU A 52 -7.38 3.89 10.02
CA LEU A 52 -6.52 4.23 11.14
C LEU A 52 -5.91 5.63 10.98
N THR A 53 -5.55 6.04 9.77
CA THR A 53 -4.82 7.31 9.55
C THR A 53 -5.73 8.54 9.46
N ARG A 54 -7.02 8.39 9.16
CA ARG A 54 -7.97 9.51 9.15
C ARG A 54 -8.60 9.72 10.52
N LYS A 55 -8.51 10.95 11.03
CA LYS A 55 -9.05 11.33 12.35
C LYS A 55 -10.53 10.94 12.51
N ASP A 56 -11.39 11.27 11.55
CA ASP A 56 -12.83 10.97 11.61
C ASP A 56 -13.15 9.47 11.67
N ARG A 57 -12.35 8.63 11.02
CA ARG A 57 -12.48 7.17 11.07
C ARG A 57 -11.88 6.59 12.33
N LEU A 58 -10.72 7.10 12.73
CA LEU A 58 -10.02 6.69 13.93
C LEU A 58 -10.90 6.86 15.17
N TYR A 59 -11.53 8.03 15.35
CA TYR A 59 -12.41 8.28 16.49
C TYR A 59 -13.54 7.23 16.57
N LYS A 60 -14.22 6.96 15.44
CA LYS A 60 -15.29 5.95 15.38
C LYS A 60 -14.79 4.54 15.63
N ASN A 61 -13.58 4.20 15.18
CA ASN A 61 -13.00 2.87 15.40
C ASN A 61 -12.57 2.67 16.86
N ILE A 62 -12.01 3.69 17.49
CA ILE A 62 -11.70 3.66 18.93
C ILE A 62 -12.99 3.49 19.73
N GLU A 63 -14.04 4.25 19.43
CA GLU A 63 -15.35 4.10 20.08
C GLU A 63 -15.88 2.67 19.93
N LYS A 64 -15.96 2.14 18.70
CA LYS A 64 -16.41 0.77 18.46
C LYS A 64 -15.61 -0.27 19.23
N ASN A 65 -14.28 -0.18 19.22
CA ASN A 65 -13.41 -1.13 19.91
C ASN A 65 -13.49 -0.98 21.43
N ALA A 66 -13.70 0.24 21.95
CA ALA A 66 -13.88 0.50 23.38
C ALA A 66 -15.25 0.06 23.89
N THR A 67 -16.29 0.18 23.07
CA THR A 67 -17.66 -0.26 23.39
C THR A 67 -17.82 -1.77 23.21
N CYS A 68 -17.05 -2.39 22.31
CA CYS A 68 -16.98 -3.84 22.13
C CYS A 68 -16.13 -4.52 23.23
N LYS A 69 -16.50 -4.33 24.50
CA LYS A 69 -15.99 -5.14 25.64
C LYS A 69 -16.86 -6.37 25.96
N ARG A 70 -17.73 -6.77 25.04
CA ARG A 70 -18.55 -7.99 25.13
C ARG A 70 -18.50 -8.74 23.79
N CYS A 71 -17.43 -9.49 23.58
CA CYS A 71 -17.37 -10.69 22.74
C CYS A 71 -16.49 -11.68 23.50
#